data_AF-A0A5E4EGW0-F1
#
_entry.id   AF-A0A5E4EGW0-F1
#
_cell.length_a   1.000
_cell.length_b   1.000
_cell.length_c   1.000
_cell.angle_alpha   90.00
_cell.angle_beta   90.00
_cell.angle_gamma   90.00
#
_symmetry.space_group_name_H-M   'P 1'
#
loop_
_entity.id
_entity.type
_entity.pdbx_description
1 polymer ?
#
loop_
_entity_poly.entity_id
_entity_poly.type
_entity_poly.pdbx_seq_one_letter_code
_entity_poly.pdbx_strand_id
1 'polypeptide(L)'
;MGSDFRHGVLAIELSMTSLAVDRGTDKWNSLCKGVREACENYGCFEIVYDKIPLQLRAEAFSLIKQLFSLPLETKKKNVNPKSFHGYCGEYPHVRFNTIVTMMRQLDEQKDMIEMMILDSYGLGEK
;
A
#
# COMPACT_ATOMS: atom_id res chain seq x y z
N MET A 1 2.25 11.41 -24.96
CA MET A 1 3.21 11.90 -23.95
C MET A 1 2.58 11.63 -22.60
N GLY A 2 3.18 10.91 -21.65
CA GLY A 2 4.41 10.12 -21.71
C GLY A 2 4.61 9.52 -20.32
N SER A 3 4.43 8.20 -20.17
CA SER A 3 4.46 7.53 -18.87
C SER A 3 5.90 7.40 -18.37
N ASP A 4 6.30 8.29 -17.45
CA ASP A 4 7.65 8.28 -16.86
C ASP A 4 7.87 7.04 -15.98
N PHE A 5 8.62 6.07 -16.51
CA PHE A 5 9.01 4.84 -15.83
C PHE A 5 10.01 5.11 -14.69
N ARG A 6 9.51 5.52 -13.52
CA ARG A 6 10.34 5.65 -12.32
C ARG A 6 10.71 4.28 -11.76
N HIS A 7 11.90 3.81 -12.15
CA HIS A 7 12.56 2.58 -11.69
C HIS A 7 11.98 1.25 -12.21
N GLY A 8 11.27 1.25 -13.35
CA GLY A 8 10.83 0.02 -14.03
C GLY A 8 9.60 -0.67 -13.44
N VAL A 9 9.01 -0.11 -12.37
CA VAL A 9 7.65 -0.47 -11.92
C VAL A 9 6.64 0.33 -12.75
N LEU A 10 5.51 -0.27 -13.12
CA LEU A 10 4.42 0.47 -13.77
C LEU A 10 3.70 1.34 -12.73
N ALA A 11 3.77 2.67 -12.91
CA ALA A 11 2.97 3.60 -12.13
C ALA A 11 1.55 3.67 -12.73
N ILE A 12 0.54 3.29 -11.97
CA ILE A 12 -0.87 3.40 -12.36
C ILE A 12 -1.43 4.66 -11.70
N GLU A 13 -1.86 5.63 -12.51
CA GLU A 13 -2.40 6.91 -12.03
C GLU A 13 -3.85 6.77 -11.53
N LEU A 14 -4.01 6.05 -10.41
CA LEU A 14 -5.22 5.97 -9.58
C LEU A 14 -5.43 7.27 -8.78
N SER A 15 -5.39 8.41 -9.48
CA SER A 15 -5.72 9.73 -8.92
C SER A 15 -7.13 9.70 -8.33
N MET A 16 -7.38 10.31 -7.16
CA MET A 16 -8.58 10.01 -6.36
C MET A 16 -9.94 10.36 -7.01
N THR A 17 -9.96 11.09 -8.14
CA THR A 17 -11.12 11.22 -9.05
C THR A 17 -11.39 9.94 -9.88
N SER A 18 -10.62 8.87 -9.65
CA SER A 18 -10.80 7.52 -10.16
C SER A 18 -11.29 6.52 -9.11
N LEU A 19 -11.40 6.91 -7.84
CA LEU A 19 -12.01 6.08 -6.78
C LEU A 19 -13.50 6.37 -6.58
N ALA A 20 -13.99 7.51 -7.05
CA ALA A 20 -15.42 7.77 -7.28
C ALA A 20 -15.83 7.31 -8.70
N VAL A 21 -15.46 6.08 -9.07
CA VAL A 21 -15.75 5.47 -10.37
C VAL A 21 -16.60 4.24 -10.13
N ASP A 22 -17.85 4.29 -10.57
CA ASP A 22 -18.80 3.20 -10.39
C ASP A 22 -18.33 1.93 -11.12
N ARG A 23 -18.49 0.78 -10.45
CA ARG A 23 -18.09 -0.52 -10.99
C ARG A 23 -18.85 -0.79 -12.29
N GLY A 24 -18.15 -1.35 -13.28
CA GLY A 24 -18.69 -1.64 -14.62
C GLY A 24 -18.65 -0.48 -15.62
N THR A 25 -18.29 0.74 -15.22
CA THR A 25 -17.99 1.83 -16.18
C THR A 25 -16.73 1.54 -17.01
N ASP A 26 -16.61 2.14 -18.20
CA ASP A 26 -15.41 1.97 -19.05
C ASP A 26 -14.11 2.37 -18.33
N LYS A 27 -14.18 3.40 -17.47
CA LYS A 27 -13.05 3.81 -16.63
C LYS A 27 -12.69 2.75 -15.58
N TRP A 28 -13.68 2.10 -14.96
CA TRP A 28 -13.44 0.95 -14.07
C TRP A 28 -12.78 -0.21 -14.83
N ASN A 29 -13.34 -0.58 -15.99
CA ASN A 29 -12.85 -1.68 -16.81
C ASN A 29 -11.40 -1.44 -17.30
N SER A 30 -11.08 -0.20 -17.68
CA SER A 30 -9.72 0.20 -18.07
C SER A 30 -8.73 0.17 -16.90
N LEU A 31 -9.16 0.51 -15.67
CA LEU A 31 -8.31 0.44 -14.48
C LEU A 31 -8.06 -1.03 -14.06
N CYS A 32 -9.11 -1.86 -14.06
CA CYS A 32 -9.00 -3.30 -13.78
C CYS A 32 -8.02 -3.98 -14.74
N LYS A 33 -8.09 -3.63 -16.04
CA LYS A 33 -7.13 -4.10 -17.05
C LYS A 33 -5.70 -3.67 -16.71
N GLY A 34 -5.46 -2.39 -16.43
CA GLY A 34 -4.12 -1.88 -16.11
C GLY A 34 -3.52 -2.50 -14.84
N VAL A 35 -4.35 -2.72 -13.81
CA VAL A 35 -3.95 -3.41 -12.57
C VAL A 35 -3.52 -4.85 -12.87
N ARG A 36 -4.28 -5.59 -13.69
CA ARG A 36 -3.88 -6.95 -14.11
C ARG A 36 -2.60 -6.96 -14.94
N GLU A 37 -2.49 -6.10 -15.95
CA GLU A 37 -1.29 -6.02 -16.80
C GLU A 37 -0.04 -5.70 -15.95
N ALA A 38 -0.16 -4.90 -14.88
CA ALA A 38 0.92 -4.68 -13.94
C ALA A 38 1.25 -5.91 -13.08
N CYS A 39 0.24 -6.56 -12.49
CA CYS A 39 0.41 -7.79 -11.70
C CYS A 39 1.06 -8.92 -12.52
N GLU A 40 0.65 -9.12 -13.77
CA GLU A 40 1.15 -10.21 -14.62
C GLU A 40 2.57 -9.98 -15.13
N ASN A 41 2.93 -8.74 -15.50
CA ASN A 41 4.23 -8.45 -16.11
C ASN A 41 5.31 -7.98 -15.11
N TYR A 42 4.91 -7.40 -13.97
CA TYR A 42 5.83 -6.77 -13.00
C TYR A 42 5.62 -7.24 -11.55
N GLY A 43 4.54 -7.97 -11.26
CA GLY A 43 4.17 -8.40 -9.89
C GLY A 43 3.78 -7.27 -8.92
N CYS A 44 3.85 -6.02 -9.35
CA CYS A 44 3.60 -4.83 -8.53
C CYS A 44 3.33 -3.59 -9.39
N PHE A 45 2.75 -2.55 -8.77
CA PHE A 45 2.51 -1.24 -9.37
C PHE A 45 2.64 -0.14 -8.30
N GLU A 46 2.93 1.10 -8.73
CA GLU A 46 2.84 2.28 -7.85
C GLU A 46 1.46 2.93 -7.97
N ILE A 47 0.88 3.32 -6.83
CA ILE A 47 -0.36 4.08 -6.71
C ILE A 47 -0.01 5.50 -6.25
N VAL A 48 -0.39 6.51 -7.03
CA VAL A 48 -0.16 7.92 -6.67
C VAL A 48 -1.32 8.43 -5.82
N TYR A 49 -1.09 8.59 -4.51
CA TYR A 49 -2.08 9.10 -3.56
C TYR A 49 -1.73 10.52 -3.07
N ASP A 50 -2.57 11.49 -3.44
CA ASP A 50 -2.41 12.93 -3.21
C ASP A 50 -3.08 13.42 -1.91
N LYS A 51 -4.12 12.73 -1.43
CA LYS A 51 -4.96 13.17 -0.29
C LYS A 51 -4.31 13.07 1.10
N ILE A 52 -3.15 12.43 1.28
CA ILE A 52 -2.40 12.52 2.55
C ILE A 52 -1.60 13.83 2.54
N PRO A 53 -1.84 14.76 3.48
CA PRO A 53 -1.07 16.00 3.55
C PRO A 53 0.43 15.72 3.77
N LEU A 54 1.30 16.44 3.05
CA LEU A 54 2.75 16.28 3.16
C LEU A 54 3.27 16.46 4.59
N GLN A 55 2.63 17.34 5.38
CA GLN A 55 2.92 17.51 6.80
C GLN A 55 2.59 16.24 7.60
N LEU A 56 1.39 15.68 7.45
CA LEU A 56 0.99 14.44 8.14
C LEU A 56 1.92 13.28 7.78
N ARG A 57 2.34 13.18 6.50
CA ARG A 57 3.36 12.23 6.04
C ARG A 57 4.70 12.47 6.76
N ALA A 58 5.17 13.70 6.86
CA ALA A 58 6.44 14.03 7.53
C ALA A 58 6.40 13.74 9.04
N GLU A 59 5.31 14.08 9.72
CA GLU A 59 5.07 13.78 11.14
C GLU A 59 5.01 12.27 11.39
N ALA A 60 4.28 11.52 10.56
CA ALA A 60 4.23 10.06 10.60
C ALA A 60 5.62 9.43 10.46
N PHE A 61 6.42 9.85 9.47
CA PHE A 61 7.80 9.39 9.31
C PHE A 61 8.73 9.83 10.46
N SER A 62 8.47 10.96 11.11
CA SER A 62 9.20 11.39 12.31
C SER A 62 8.90 10.48 13.50
N LEU A 63 7.62 10.19 13.76
CA LEU A 63 7.19 9.29 14.84
C LEU A 63 7.71 7.85 14.63
N ILE A 64 7.70 7.36 13.39
CA ILE A 64 8.32 6.06 13.03
C ILE A 64 9.82 6.05 13.37
N LYS A 65 10.57 7.10 13.00
CA LYS A 65 12.00 7.20 13.32
C LYS A 65 12.24 7.24 14.83
N GLN A 66 11.41 7.96 15.58
CA GLN A 66 11.49 8.01 17.04
C GLN A 66 11.22 6.62 17.66
N LEU A 67 10.16 5.92 17.23
CA LEU A 67 9.85 4.56 17.67
C LEU A 67 11.02 3.58 17.41
N PHE A 68 11.67 3.68 16.25
CA PHE A 68 12.84 2.86 15.93
C PHE A 68 14.15 3.32 16.59
N SER A 69 14.22 4.55 17.13
CA SER A 69 15.35 5.00 17.96
C SER A 69 15.34 4.48 19.40
N LEU A 70 14.21 3.94 19.87
CA LEU A 70 14.08 3.45 21.26
C LEU A 70 15.09 2.33 21.60
N PRO A 71 15.56 2.23 22.87
CA PRO A 71 16.43 1.14 23.31
C PRO A 71 15.82 -0.25 23.07
N LEU A 72 16.69 -1.26 22.87
CA LEU A 72 16.29 -2.65 22.65
C LEU A 72 15.39 -3.17 23.79
N GLU A 73 15.71 -2.88 25.05
CA GLU A 73 14.91 -3.29 26.22
C GLU A 73 13.56 -2.57 26.33
N THR A 74 13.38 -1.44 25.63
CA THR A 74 12.07 -0.81 25.46
C THR A 74 11.28 -1.47 24.34
N LYS A 75 11.93 -1.75 23.20
CA LYS A 75 11.33 -2.46 22.06
C LYS A 75 10.83 -3.86 22.44
N LYS A 76 11.63 -4.64 23.18
CA LYS A 76 11.27 -5.99 23.69
C LYS A 76 9.98 -6.02 24.53
N LYS A 77 9.58 -4.90 25.15
CA LYS A 77 8.33 -4.80 25.93
C LYS A 77 7.07 -4.69 25.07
N ASN A 78 7.21 -4.41 23.76
CA ASN A 78 6.11 -4.44 22.81
C ASN A 78 5.75 -5.89 22.45
N VAL A 79 5.12 -6.60 23.39
CA VAL A 79 4.63 -7.97 23.19
C VAL A 79 3.15 -7.97 22.77
N ASN A 80 2.78 -8.87 21.86
CA ASN A 80 1.41 -9.02 21.38
C ASN A 80 1.07 -10.52 21.24
N PRO A 81 -0.07 -11.01 21.75
CA PRO A 81 -0.49 -12.40 21.56
C PRO A 81 -0.67 -12.81 20.10
N LYS A 82 -0.97 -11.85 19.19
CA LYS A 82 -1.09 -12.10 17.75
C LYS A 82 0.30 -12.06 17.11
N SER A 83 0.69 -13.17 16.47
CA SER A 83 1.99 -13.29 15.79
C SER A 83 2.24 -12.13 14.82
N PHE A 84 3.49 -11.68 14.72
CA PHE A 84 3.95 -10.51 13.94
C PHE A 84 3.39 -9.13 14.34
N HIS A 85 2.56 -9.01 15.39
CA HIS A 85 1.96 -7.73 15.82
C HIS A 85 2.69 -7.07 17.02
N GLY A 86 3.95 -7.43 17.25
CA GLY A 86 4.81 -6.92 18.32
C GLY A 86 6.28 -6.89 17.89
N TYR A 87 7.20 -6.84 18.86
CA TYR A 87 8.63 -6.90 18.59
C TYR A 87 9.07 -8.28 18.10
N CYS A 88 9.52 -8.35 16.85
CA CYS A 88 9.83 -9.61 16.17
C CYS A 88 11.32 -10.04 16.26
N GLY A 89 12.16 -9.32 17.00
CA GLY A 89 13.60 -9.61 17.13
C GLY A 89 14.50 -8.83 16.18
N GLU A 90 15.82 -9.03 16.32
CA GLU A 90 16.85 -8.42 15.45
C GLU A 90 17.21 -9.40 14.34
N TYR A 91 16.55 -9.30 13.18
CA TYR A 91 16.86 -10.11 12.02
C TYR A 91 18.06 -9.51 11.25
N PRO A 92 19.23 -10.17 11.17
CA PRO A 92 20.46 -9.58 10.62
C PRO A 92 20.41 -9.28 9.10
N HIS A 93 19.37 -9.73 8.40
CA HIS A 93 19.17 -9.50 6.97
C HIS A 93 17.91 -8.67 6.65
N VAL A 94 17.07 -8.36 7.65
CA VAL A 94 15.79 -7.67 7.44
C VAL A 94 15.84 -6.29 8.09
N ARG A 95 16.23 -5.27 7.30
CA ARG A 95 16.17 -3.85 7.73
C ARG A 95 14.74 -3.29 7.81
N PHE A 96 13.73 -4.07 7.45
CA PHE A 96 12.32 -3.77 7.73
C PHE A 96 12.00 -4.09 9.20
N ASN A 97 12.29 -3.13 10.08
CA ASN A 97 11.65 -3.09 11.40
C ASN A 97 10.18 -2.66 11.21
N THR A 98 9.27 -3.22 12.01
CA THR A 98 7.86 -3.41 11.65
C THR A 98 7.05 -2.11 11.58
N ILE A 99 6.52 -1.77 10.40
CA ILE A 99 5.47 -0.73 10.23
C ILE A 99 4.15 -1.44 9.87
N VAL A 100 3.34 -1.74 10.88
CA VAL A 100 1.99 -2.34 10.71
C VAL A 100 0.89 -1.42 11.28
N THR A 101 1.25 -0.40 12.06
CA THR A 101 0.32 0.50 12.76
C THR A 101 -0.26 1.64 11.93
N MET A 102 0.10 1.78 10.65
CA MET A 102 -0.44 2.81 9.74
C MET A 102 -1.40 2.27 8.67
N MET A 103 -1.71 0.96 8.69
CA MET A 103 -2.54 0.32 7.66
C MET A 103 -3.97 0.88 7.55
N ARG A 104 -4.53 1.55 8.58
CA ARG A 104 -5.95 1.99 8.56
C ARG A 104 -6.32 2.96 7.42
N GLN A 105 -5.36 3.69 6.83
CA GLN A 105 -5.59 4.50 5.62
C GLN A 105 -5.27 3.78 4.30
N LEU A 106 -4.64 2.61 4.40
CA LEU A 106 -4.40 1.68 3.29
C LEU A 106 -5.48 0.61 3.19
N ASP A 107 -6.19 0.27 4.28
CA ASP A 107 -7.29 -0.71 4.26
C ASP A 107 -8.41 -0.26 3.29
N GLU A 108 -8.83 1.01 3.34
CA GLU A 108 -9.79 1.61 2.38
C GLU A 108 -9.31 1.54 0.92
N GLN A 109 -8.00 1.55 0.68
CA GLN A 109 -7.42 1.41 -0.66
C GLN A 109 -7.33 -0.06 -1.08
N LYS A 110 -6.88 -0.93 -0.16
CA LYS A 110 -6.72 -2.38 -0.32
C LYS A 110 -8.01 -2.99 -0.83
N ASP A 111 -9.14 -2.68 -0.19
CA ASP A 111 -10.43 -3.29 -0.54
C ASP A 111 -10.87 -2.89 -1.96
N MET A 112 -10.57 -1.66 -2.41
CA MET A 112 -10.82 -1.27 -3.81
C MET A 112 -9.85 -1.92 -4.80
N ILE A 113 -8.56 -2.01 -4.45
CA ILE A 113 -7.55 -2.70 -5.27
C ILE A 113 -7.91 -4.18 -5.42
N GLU A 114 -8.37 -4.82 -4.35
CA GLU A 114 -8.83 -6.21 -4.32
C GLU A 114 -10.08 -6.39 -5.20
N MET A 115 -11.04 -5.46 -5.17
CA MET A 115 -12.16 -5.44 -6.13
C MET A 115 -11.70 -5.27 -7.58
N MET A 116 -10.76 -4.36 -7.87
CA MET A 116 -10.23 -4.17 -9.24
C MET A 116 -9.48 -5.41 -9.75
N ILE A 117 -8.74 -6.10 -8.86
CA ILE A 117 -8.11 -7.38 -9.16
C ILE A 117 -9.18 -8.43 -9.48
N LEU A 118 -10.17 -8.65 -8.61
CA LEU A 118 -11.22 -9.65 -8.82
C LEU A 118 -12.02 -9.39 -10.11
N ASP A 119 -12.42 -8.14 -10.34
CA ASP A 119 -13.20 -7.74 -11.52
C ASP A 119 -12.42 -7.95 -12.83
N SER A 120 -11.07 -7.79 -12.81
CA SER A 120 -10.23 -8.01 -13.98
C SER A 120 -10.23 -9.44 -14.55
N TYR A 121 -10.73 -10.44 -13.80
CA TYR A 121 -11.00 -11.80 -14.28
C TYR A 121 -12.49 -12.16 -14.36
N GLY A 122 -13.39 -11.29 -13.92
CA GLY A 122 -14.78 -11.66 -13.65
C GLY A 122 -14.93 -12.59 -12.43
N LEU A 123 -14.04 -12.47 -11.44
CA LEU A 123 -14.15 -13.15 -10.14
C LEU A 123 -14.87 -12.29 -9.08
N GLY A 124 -15.21 -11.04 -9.41
CA GLY A 124 -16.08 -10.21 -8.57
C GLY A 124 -17.52 -10.69 -8.57
N GLU A 125 -18.16 -10.68 -7.40
CA GLU A 125 -19.61 -10.85 -7.27
C GLU A 125 -20.35 -9.66 -7.93
N LYS A 126 -21.54 -9.93 -8.46
CA LYS A 126 -22.35 -9.01 -9.29
C LYS A 126 -23.44 -8.29 -8.49
#